data_AF-A0A963FD33-F1
#
_entry.id   AF-A0A963FD33-F1
#
_cell.length_a   1.000
_cell.length_b   1.000
_cell.length_c   1.000
_cell.angle_alpha   90.00
_cell.angle_beta   90.00
_cell.angle_gamma   90.00
#
_symmetry.space_group_name_H-M   'P 1'
#
loop_
_entity.id
_entity.type
_entity.pdbx_description
1 polymer ?
#
loop_
_entity_poly.entity_id
_entity_poly.type
_entity_poly.pdbx_seq_one_letter_code
_entity_poly.pdbx_strand_id
1 'polypeptide(L)'
;MADETELQLQHKDKPTIAISSCLLGEPVRYDGQARPVSWIIDILSQHCEFLPICPEMEAGFGVPRPPIRLQQKRGVLSVVLVGDPSEERTEKLEAACKNVLAGIQHADGLILKARSPSCGVKD
;
A
#
# COMPACT_ATOMS: atom_id res chain seq x y z
N MET A 1 43.87 -6.06 -6.48
CA MET A 1 42.92 -7.19 -6.44
C MET A 1 41.77 -6.74 -5.57
N ALA A 2 40.69 -6.22 -6.18
CA ALA A 2 39.38 -6.10 -5.53
C ALA A 2 38.86 -7.53 -5.28
N ASP A 3 38.15 -7.83 -4.18
CA ASP A 3 36.67 -7.95 -4.10
C ASP A 3 36.33 -8.70 -2.77
N GLU A 4 35.17 -8.65 -2.08
CA GLU A 4 33.87 -8.00 -2.27
C GLU A 4 33.00 -8.36 -1.03
N THR A 5 33.08 -7.68 0.12
CA THR A 5 31.99 -7.76 1.14
C THR A 5 32.00 -6.60 2.15
N GLU A 6 32.39 -5.39 1.74
CA GLU A 6 31.93 -4.21 2.47
C GLU A 6 30.52 -3.92 1.99
N LEU A 7 29.53 -4.34 2.78
CA LEU A 7 28.19 -3.76 2.74
C LEU A 7 28.35 -2.26 3.02
N GLN A 8 28.57 -1.49 1.96
CA GLN A 8 28.41 -0.06 1.98
C GLN A 8 26.93 0.20 2.31
N LEU A 9 26.67 0.47 3.59
CA LEU A 9 25.54 1.28 4.01
C LEU A 9 25.69 2.60 3.28
N GLN A 10 25.08 2.70 2.11
CA GLN A 10 24.90 3.96 1.41
C GLN A 10 24.27 4.92 2.41
N HIS A 11 25.02 5.95 2.81
CA HIS A 11 24.55 6.95 3.75
C HIS A 11 23.43 7.73 3.05
N LYS A 12 22.21 7.29 3.28
CA LYS A 12 21.01 7.92 2.75
C LYS A 12 20.65 9.05 3.71
N ASP A 13 20.64 10.29 3.24
CA ASP A 13 20.40 11.47 4.09
C ASP A 13 19.02 11.44 4.77
N LYS A 14 18.07 10.69 4.21
CA LYS A 14 16.72 10.48 4.76
C LYS A 14 16.20 9.05 4.48
N PRO A 15 15.48 8.42 5.42
CA PRO A 15 14.81 7.14 5.17
C PRO A 15 13.75 7.28 4.07
N THR A 16 13.55 6.24 3.26
CA THR A 16 12.43 6.12 2.33
C THR A 16 11.32 5.30 2.95
N ILE A 17 10.12 5.85 2.99
CA ILE A 17 8.95 5.23 3.57
C ILE A 17 7.92 4.95 2.48
N ALA A 18 7.57 3.68 2.29
CA ALA A 18 6.46 3.32 1.42
C ALA A 18 5.14 3.63 2.15
N ILE A 19 4.26 4.40 1.51
CA ILE A 19 3.08 4.97 2.17
C ILE A 19 1.81 4.83 1.32
N SER A 20 0.69 4.45 1.95
CA SER A 20 -0.61 4.43 1.28
C SER A 20 -0.93 5.81 0.71
N SER A 21 -1.00 5.93 -0.62
CA SER A 21 -0.97 7.24 -1.30
C SER A 21 -2.18 8.14 -0.98
N CYS A 22 -3.31 7.55 -0.58
CA CYS A 22 -4.46 8.31 -0.07
C CYS A 22 -4.14 9.16 1.18
N LEU A 23 -3.11 8.78 1.97
CA LEU A 23 -2.62 9.53 3.14
C LEU A 23 -1.81 10.78 2.74
N LEU A 24 -1.31 10.82 1.51
CA LEU A 24 -0.60 11.96 0.92
C LEU A 24 -1.53 12.89 0.13
N GLY A 25 -2.83 12.59 0.06
CA GLY A 25 -3.79 13.43 -0.64
C GLY A 25 -4.22 12.92 -2.02
N GLU A 26 -3.72 11.76 -2.47
CA GLU A 26 -4.17 11.20 -3.75
C GLU A 26 -5.61 10.65 -3.66
N PRO A 27 -6.49 10.98 -4.64
CA PRO A 27 -7.90 10.58 -4.63
C PRO A 27 -8.10 9.12 -5.10
N VAL A 28 -7.37 8.17 -4.50
CA VAL A 28 -7.33 6.76 -4.94
C VAL A 28 -8.26 5.82 -4.17
N ARG A 29 -8.98 6.33 -3.16
CA ARG A 29 -9.95 5.51 -2.41
C ARG A 29 -11.11 5.12 -3.31
N TYR A 30 -11.83 4.07 -2.91
CA TYR A 30 -12.97 3.55 -3.66
C TYR A 30 -14.05 4.61 -3.95
N ASP A 31 -14.21 5.58 -3.04
CA ASP A 31 -15.15 6.71 -3.11
C ASP A 31 -14.60 7.92 -3.90
N GLY A 32 -13.42 7.80 -4.51
CA GLY A 32 -12.75 8.89 -5.21
C GLY A 32 -12.21 10.00 -4.31
N GLN A 33 -12.17 9.76 -3.00
CA GLN A 33 -11.67 10.73 -2.03
C GLN A 33 -10.23 10.44 -1.62
N ALA A 34 -9.57 11.45 -1.08
CA ALA A 34 -8.33 11.30 -0.34
C ALA A 34 -8.58 11.27 1.18
N ARG A 35 -7.55 10.92 1.96
CA ARG A 35 -7.54 11.02 3.42
C ARG A 35 -6.18 11.59 3.88
N PRO A 36 -5.83 12.81 3.46
CA PRO A 36 -4.55 13.41 3.81
C PRO A 36 -4.40 13.51 5.33
N VAL A 37 -3.20 13.22 5.82
CA VAL A 37 -2.84 13.43 7.23
C VAL A 37 -1.85 14.58 7.28
N SER A 38 -2.28 15.75 7.77
CA SER A 38 -1.47 16.97 7.80
C SER A 38 -0.11 16.75 8.46
N TRP A 39 -0.06 16.03 9.58
CA TRP A 39 1.22 15.73 10.24
C TRP A 39 2.19 14.93 9.33
N ILE A 40 1.70 14.02 8.50
CA ILE A 40 2.54 13.28 7.54
C ILE A 40 3.06 14.24 6.45
N ILE A 41 2.17 15.05 5.89
CA ILE A 41 2.46 15.91 4.74
C ILE A 41 3.33 17.11 5.15
N ASP A 42 3.03 17.73 6.29
CA ASP A 42 3.62 19.00 6.69
C ASP A 42 4.87 18.81 7.55
N ILE A 43 4.93 17.74 8.35
CA ILE A 43 6.01 17.51 9.33
C ILE A 43 6.90 16.34 8.91
N LEU A 44 6.32 15.14 8.77
CA LEU A 44 7.12 13.93 8.54
C LEU A 44 7.86 13.96 7.20
N SER A 45 7.26 14.55 6.16
CA SER A 45 7.89 14.76 4.83
C SER A 45 9.22 15.52 4.89
N GLN A 46 9.46 16.32 5.93
CA GLN A 46 10.72 17.04 6.09
C GLN A 46 11.87 16.08 6.48
N HIS A 47 11.54 14.92 7.05
CA HIS A 47 12.49 13.97 7.63
C HIS A 47 12.63 12.67 6.85
N CYS A 48 11.76 12.38 5.89
CA CYS A 48 11.81 11.15 5.07
C CYS A 48 11.35 11.41 3.64
N GLU A 49 11.77 10.54 2.72
CA GLU A 49 11.25 10.48 1.36
C GLU A 49 10.07 9.50 1.29
N PHE A 50 9.02 9.85 0.56
CA PHE A 50 7.85 8.98 0.44
C PHE A 50 7.80 8.24 -0.90
N LEU A 51 7.53 6.94 -0.83
CA LEU A 51 7.21 6.09 -1.97
C LEU A 51 5.70 5.77 -1.93
N PRO A 52 4.85 6.50 -2.67
CA PRO A 52 3.42 6.29 -2.64
C PRO A 52 3.04 4.92 -3.23
N ILE A 53 2.16 4.19 -2.54
CA ILE A 53 1.65 2.89 -2.98
C ILE A 53 0.13 2.79 -2.86
N CYS A 54 -0.50 2.06 -3.78
CA CYS A 54 -1.90 1.66 -3.67
C CYS A 54 -2.13 0.32 -4.40
N PRO A 55 -2.18 -0.82 -3.68
CA PRO A 55 -2.37 -2.12 -4.32
C PRO A 55 -3.69 -2.23 -5.09
N GLU A 56 -4.74 -1.52 -4.68
CA GLU A 56 -6.03 -1.52 -5.40
C GLU A 56 -5.97 -0.80 -6.75
N MET A 57 -5.13 0.23 -6.87
CA MET A 57 -4.87 0.90 -8.16
C MET A 57 -3.98 0.03 -9.04
N GLU A 58 -2.94 -0.57 -8.46
CA GLU A 58 -2.07 -1.54 -9.15
C GLU A 58 -2.87 -2.75 -9.66
N ALA A 59 -3.88 -3.20 -8.92
CA ALA A 59 -4.80 -4.26 -9.34
C ALA A 59 -5.76 -3.84 -10.47
N GLY A 60 -5.73 -2.58 -10.89
CA GLY A 60 -6.57 -2.04 -11.95
C GLY A 60 -8.04 -1.88 -11.59
N PHE A 61 -8.38 -1.74 -10.30
CA PHE A 61 -9.78 -1.60 -9.88
C PHE A 61 -10.38 -0.23 -10.22
N GLY A 62 -9.54 0.77 -10.51
CA GLY A 62 -9.97 2.11 -10.90
C GLY A 62 -10.61 2.92 -9.76
N VAL A 63 -11.06 4.13 -10.11
CA VAL A 63 -11.70 5.09 -9.21
C VAL A 63 -12.80 5.85 -9.98
N PRO A 64 -14.04 5.96 -9.46
CA PRO A 64 -14.54 5.26 -8.27
C PRO A 64 -14.71 3.76 -8.53
N ARG A 65 -14.83 2.96 -7.46
CA ARG A 65 -15.09 1.51 -7.54
C ARG A 65 -15.99 1.07 -6.38
N PRO A 66 -16.72 -0.05 -6.53
CA PRO A 66 -17.38 -0.66 -5.39
C PRO A 66 -16.37 -0.99 -4.27
N PRO A 67 -16.72 -0.79 -2.99
CA PRO A 67 -15.84 -1.15 -1.90
C PRO A 67 -15.63 -2.68 -1.87
N ILE A 68 -14.42 -3.09 -1.53
CA ILE A 68 -14.06 -4.50 -1.29
C ILE A 68 -13.89 -4.76 0.20
N ARG A 69 -14.00 -6.03 0.62
CA ARG A 69 -13.70 -6.48 1.98
C ARG A 69 -13.01 -7.83 1.97
N LEU A 70 -12.30 -8.12 3.06
CA LEU A 70 -11.84 -9.47 3.36
C LEU A 70 -13.02 -10.32 3.84
N GLN A 71 -13.08 -11.56 3.38
CA GLN A 71 -14.04 -12.57 3.83
C GLN A 71 -13.26 -13.83 4.20
N GLN A 72 -13.50 -14.39 5.38
CA GLN A 72 -12.95 -15.68 5.77
C GLN A 72 -14.05 -16.73 5.83
N LYS A 73 -13.92 -17.81 5.04
CA LYS A 73 -14.88 -18.92 5.00
C LYS A 73 -14.14 -20.25 4.98
N ARG A 74 -14.43 -21.11 5.96
CA ARG A 74 -13.80 -22.44 6.10
C ARG A 74 -12.26 -22.39 6.08
N GLY A 75 -11.67 -21.35 6.69
CA GLY A 75 -10.23 -21.14 6.73
C GLY A 75 -9.62 -20.47 5.49
N VAL A 76 -10.40 -20.27 4.42
CA VAL A 76 -9.96 -19.57 3.21
C VAL A 76 -10.25 -18.08 3.36
N LEU A 77 -9.23 -17.24 3.14
CA LEU A 77 -9.36 -15.79 3.06
C LEU A 77 -9.54 -15.38 1.60
N SER A 78 -10.56 -14.58 1.31
CA SER A 78 -10.83 -14.03 -0.01
C SER A 78 -11.14 -12.54 0.06
N VAL A 79 -10.98 -11.86 -1.08
CA VAL A 79 -11.36 -10.46 -1.26
C VAL A 79 -12.62 -10.44 -2.10
N VAL A 80 -13.69 -9.83 -1.61
CA VAL A 80 -14.99 -9.79 -2.30
C VAL A 80 -15.53 -8.37 -2.37
N LEU A 81 -16.43 -8.09 -3.31
CA LEU A 81 -17.19 -6.85 -3.28
C LEU A 81 -18.11 -6.78 -2.06
N VAL A 82 -18.28 -5.57 -1.54
CA VAL A 82 -19.34 -5.26 -0.58
C VAL A 82 -20.66 -5.18 -1.35
N GLY A 83 -21.64 -5.99 -0.94
CA GLY A 83 -22.95 -6.07 -1.59
C GLY A 83 -23.11 -7.27 -2.52
N ASP A 84 -22.03 -7.76 -3.13
CA ASP A 84 -22.03 -8.99 -3.93
C ASP A 84 -20.82 -9.89 -3.59
N PRO A 85 -20.96 -10.75 -2.56
CA PRO A 85 -19.88 -11.65 -2.15
C PRO A 85 -19.54 -12.76 -3.16
N SER A 86 -20.32 -12.91 -4.24
CA SER A 86 -20.01 -13.89 -5.30
C SER A 86 -18.92 -13.38 -6.25
N GLU A 87 -18.67 -12.07 -6.24
CA GLU A 87 -17.65 -11.44 -7.04
C GLU A 87 -16.31 -11.36 -6.28
N GLU A 88 -15.47 -12.37 -6.50
CA GLU A 88 -14.13 -12.44 -5.91
C GLU A 88 -13.11 -11.60 -6.69
N ARG A 89 -12.24 -10.91 -5.96
CA ARG A 89 -11.15 -10.06 -6.47
C ARG A 89 -9.78 -10.50 -5.91
N THR A 90 -9.73 -11.65 -5.24
CA THR A 90 -8.58 -12.17 -4.48
C THR A 90 -7.31 -12.23 -5.33
N GLU A 91 -7.32 -12.96 -6.44
CA GLU A 91 -6.13 -13.17 -7.28
C GLU A 91 -5.54 -11.87 -7.81
N LYS A 92 -6.39 -10.94 -8.27
CA LYS A 92 -5.96 -9.64 -8.78
C LYS A 92 -5.30 -8.80 -7.68
N LEU A 93 -5.90 -8.76 -6.49
CA LEU A 93 -5.35 -7.98 -5.39
C LEU A 93 -4.05 -8.61 -4.86
N GLU A 94 -3.98 -9.94 -4.76
CA GLU A 94 -2.74 -10.63 -4.34
C GLU A 94 -1.59 -10.40 -5.32
N ALA A 95 -1.84 -10.49 -6.63
CA ALA A 95 -0.84 -10.21 -7.65
C ALA A 95 -0.32 -8.77 -7.54
N ALA A 96 -1.24 -7.81 -7.39
CA ALA A 96 -0.89 -6.41 -7.21
C ALA A 96 -0.08 -6.18 -5.91
N CYS A 97 -0.47 -6.79 -4.79
CA CYS A 97 0.28 -6.71 -3.54
C CYS A 97 1.71 -7.27 -3.71
N LYS A 98 1.89 -8.38 -4.43
CA LYS A 98 3.23 -8.93 -4.72
C LYS A 98 4.07 -7.97 -5.55
N ASN A 99 3.48 -7.34 -6.57
CA ASN A 99 4.16 -6.35 -7.41
C ASN A 99 4.56 -5.11 -6.59
N VAL A 100 3.65 -4.57 -5.78
CA VAL A 100 3.93 -3.45 -4.87
C VAL A 100 5.07 -3.82 -3.92
N LEU A 101 5.02 -4.99 -3.28
CA LEU A 101 6.06 -5.46 -2.37
C LEU A 101 7.42 -5.59 -3.06
N ALA A 102 7.46 -6.09 -4.30
CA ALA A 102 8.68 -6.15 -5.10
C ALA A 102 9.23 -4.76 -5.43
N GLY A 103 8.37 -3.77 -5.68
CA GLY A 103 8.76 -2.39 -5.96
C GLY A 103 9.30 -1.62 -4.75
N ILE A 104 8.99 -2.05 -3.53
CA ILE A 104 9.35 -1.35 -2.28
C ILE A 104 10.42 -2.09 -1.45
N GLN A 105 11.15 -3.04 -2.02
CA GLN A 105 12.18 -3.83 -1.31
C GLN A 105 13.29 -2.97 -0.68
N HIS A 106 13.50 -1.75 -1.18
CA HIS A 106 14.49 -0.79 -0.71
C HIS A 106 13.90 0.28 0.24
N ALA A 107 12.62 0.15 0.62
CA ALA A 107 12.00 1.03 1.60
C ALA A 107 12.48 0.69 3.01
N ASP A 108 12.77 1.74 3.78
CA ASP A 108 13.25 1.66 5.15
C ASP A 108 12.08 1.52 6.16
N GLY A 109 10.84 1.70 5.71
CA GLY A 109 9.63 1.53 6.53
C GLY A 109 8.33 1.64 5.73
N LEU A 110 7.21 1.38 6.42
CA LEU A 110 5.85 1.36 5.85
C LEU A 110 4.87 2.19 6.68
N ILE A 111 4.08 3.04 6.02
CA ILE A 111 2.93 3.74 6.62
C ILE A 111 1.67 3.38 5.83
N LEU A 112 0.82 2.56 6.42
CA LEU A 112 -0.32 1.99 5.72
C LEU A 112 -1.66 2.52 6.25
N LYS A 113 -2.63 2.70 5.36
CA LYS A 113 -3.98 3.14 5.73
C LYS A 113 -4.69 2.03 6.50
N ALA A 114 -4.90 2.26 7.81
CA ALA A 114 -5.64 1.36 8.68
C ALA A 114 -7.05 1.01 8.14
N ARG A 115 -7.51 -0.21 8.40
CA ARG A 115 -8.80 -0.78 7.97
C ARG A 115 -9.02 -0.84 6.46
N SER A 116 -7.94 -0.76 5.68
CA SER A 116 -7.99 -1.07 4.25
C SER A 116 -7.84 -2.59 4.06
N PRO A 117 -8.62 -3.23 3.17
CA PRO A 117 -8.46 -4.65 2.85
C PRO A 117 -7.15 -4.96 2.11
N SER A 118 -6.46 -3.94 1.58
CA SER A 118 -5.17 -4.07 0.88
C SER A 118 -3.97 -3.61 1.71
N CYS A 119 -4.17 -2.67 2.63
CA CYS A 119 -3.08 -2.02 3.37
C CYS A 119 -3.20 -2.17 4.91
N GLY A 120 -4.35 -2.57 5.44
CA GLY A 120 -4.54 -2.73 6.87
C GLY A 120 -3.82 -3.96 7.42
N VAL A 121 -3.05 -3.80 8.50
CA VAL A 121 -2.39 -4.91 9.22
C VAL A 121 -3.24 -5.50 10.35
N LYS A 122 -4.32 -4.81 10.74
CA LYS A 122 -5.33 -5.21 11.73
C LYS A 122 -6.67 -4.55 11.36
N ASP A 123 -7.76 -5.22 11.76
CA ASP A 123 -9.14 -4.71 11.66
C ASP A 123 -9.41 -3.54 12.62
#